data_AF-A0A3P9CAS9-F1
#
_entry.id   AF-A0A3P9CAS9-F1
#
_cell.length_a   1.000
_cell.length_b   1.000
_cell.length_c   1.000
_cell.angle_alpha   90.00
_cell.angle_beta   90.00
_cell.angle_gamma   90.00
#
_symmetry.space_group_name_H-M   'P 1'
#
loop_
_entity.id
_entity.type
_entity.pdbx_description
1 polymer ?
#
loop_
_entity_poly.entity_id
_entity_poly.type
_entity_poly.pdbx_seq_one_letter_code
_entity_poly.pdbx_strand_id
1 'polypeptide(L)'
;MVLQVDYGLFDNKKWRDAHADHINPVFCYSTVVVEEEKTWEEALEYCREHHDDLASVASETEMLLIQKELNKYHTTKHVWIGLRFLSKDWIWVDGQEMDYEAWDEGGKPLCPQAKMKCAALQKTGGRLSSWRAHDCEKRLSFICY
;
A
#
# COMPACT_ATOMS: atom_id res chain seq x y z
N MET A 1 15.59 21.98 -27.19
CA MET A 1 15.08 20.61 -27.07
C MET A 1 14.04 20.65 -25.96
N VAL A 2 12.77 20.83 -26.31
CA VAL A 2 11.69 20.90 -25.31
C VAL A 2 11.27 19.46 -25.08
N LEU A 3 11.41 18.97 -23.86
CA LEU A 3 10.94 17.65 -23.47
C LEU A 3 9.41 17.72 -23.48
N GLN A 4 8.79 17.15 -24.51
CA GLN A 4 7.35 16.96 -24.54
C GLN A 4 7.04 15.86 -23.54
N VAL A 5 6.32 16.21 -22.47
CA VAL A 5 5.84 15.23 -21.49
C VAL A 5 4.66 14.53 -22.17
N ASP A 6 4.81 13.25 -22.50
CA ASP A 6 3.73 12.48 -23.12
C ASP A 6 2.66 12.20 -22.07
N TYR A 7 1.53 12.91 -22.16
CA TYR A 7 0.38 12.69 -21.29
C TYR A 7 -0.54 11.63 -21.92
N GLY A 8 -0.86 10.58 -21.17
CA GLY A 8 -1.76 9.52 -21.60
C GLY A 8 -3.07 9.50 -20.80
N LEU A 9 -4.20 9.44 -21.50
CA LEU A 9 -5.53 9.20 -20.95
C LEU A 9 -5.85 7.71 -20.99
N PHE A 10 -6.26 7.14 -19.85
CA PHE A 10 -6.78 5.78 -19.79
C PHE A 10 -8.31 5.81 -19.92
N ASP A 11 -8.84 5.44 -21.09
CA ASP A 11 -10.27 5.42 -21.37
C ASP A 11 -10.65 4.16 -22.17
N ASN A 12 -11.75 3.50 -21.78
CA ASN A 12 -12.21 2.22 -22.35
C ASN A 12 -11.12 1.14 -22.38
N LYS A 13 -10.36 1.01 -21.29
CA LYS A 13 -9.25 0.04 -21.13
C LYS A 13 -8.13 0.24 -22.15
N LYS A 14 -7.97 1.44 -22.72
CA LYS A 14 -6.91 1.78 -23.67
C LYS A 14 -6.24 3.10 -23.28
N TRP A 15 -4.92 3.14 -23.46
CA TRP A 15 -4.15 4.37 -23.38
C TRP A 15 -4.31 5.16 -24.68
N ARG A 16 -4.61 6.45 -24.56
CA ARG A 16 -4.70 7.41 -25.65
C ARG A 16 -3.85 8.62 -25.33
N ASP A 17 -3.18 9.18 -26.33
CA ASP A 17 -2.42 10.41 -26.14
C ASP A 17 -3.40 11.57 -25.83
N ALA A 18 -3.09 12.31 -24.78
CA ALA A 18 -3.87 13.45 -24.31
C ALA A 18 -3.18 14.75 -24.72
N HIS A 19 -3.96 15.72 -25.19
CA HIS A 19 -3.45 17.07 -25.42
C HIS A 19 -3.14 17.73 -24.07
N ALA A 20 -2.03 18.46 -23.98
CA ALA A 20 -1.55 19.12 -22.75
C ALA A 20 -2.54 20.16 -22.17
N ASP A 21 -3.59 20.50 -22.93
CA ASP A 21 -4.60 21.48 -22.60
C ASP A 21 -5.77 20.89 -21.79
N HIS A 22 -5.82 19.56 -21.65
CA HIS A 22 -6.77 18.87 -20.79
C HIS A 22 -6.28 18.85 -19.34
N ILE A 23 -6.90 19.68 -18.50
CA ILE A 23 -6.77 19.59 -17.04
C ILE A 23 -7.51 18.32 -16.59
N ASN A 24 -6.87 17.16 -16.77
CA ASN A 24 -7.33 15.93 -16.18
C ASN A 24 -6.97 15.95 -14.69
N PRO A 25 -7.86 15.46 -13.79
CA PRO A 25 -7.47 15.25 -12.41
C PRO A 25 -6.25 14.34 -12.37
N VAL A 26 -5.14 14.88 -11.89
CA VAL A 26 -3.90 14.12 -11.70
C VAL A 26 -4.12 13.25 -10.47
N PHE A 27 -3.97 11.94 -10.61
CA PHE A 27 -3.94 11.03 -9.48
C PHE A 27 -2.59 11.20 -8.76
N CYS A 28 -2.59 11.96 -7.66
CA CYS A 28 -1.41 12.14 -6.81
C CYS A 28 -1.40 11.06 -5.74
N TYR A 29 -0.49 10.11 -5.88
CA TYR A 29 -0.23 9.08 -4.87
C TYR A 29 1.28 8.98 -4.68
N SER A 30 1.72 9.22 -3.45
CA SER A 30 3.13 9.18 -3.05
C SER A 30 3.22 8.36 -1.78
N THR A 31 4.16 7.43 -1.73
CA THR A 31 4.44 6.63 -0.55
C THR A 31 5.90 6.66 -0.20
N VAL A 32 6.19 6.51 1.09
CA VAL A 32 7.54 6.46 1.64
C VAL A 32 7.76 5.08 2.22
N VAL A 33 8.74 4.36 1.69
CA VAL A 33 9.18 3.08 2.25
C VAL A 33 10.21 3.35 3.33
N VAL A 34 9.96 2.85 4.53
CA VAL A 34 10.86 2.97 5.69
C VAL A 34 11.48 1.62 5.96
N GLU A 35 12.81 1.53 5.84
CA GLU A 35 13.55 0.27 6.00
C GLU A 35 13.70 -0.16 7.47
N GLU A 36 13.49 0.74 8.43
CA GLU A 36 13.52 0.43 9.86
C GLU A 36 12.51 -0.66 10.24
N GLU A 37 12.92 -1.58 11.11
CA GLU A 37 12.04 -2.66 11.59
C GLU A 37 11.33 -2.24 12.88
N LYS A 38 9.99 -2.09 12.80
CA LYS A 38 9.12 -1.69 13.90
C LYS A 38 7.93 -2.63 14.06
N THR A 39 7.37 -2.71 15.27
CA THR A 39 6.05 -3.35 15.45
C THR A 39 4.99 -2.58 14.67
N TRP A 40 3.81 -3.16 14.46
CA TRP A 40 2.76 -2.47 13.70
C TRP A 40 2.36 -1.14 14.37
N GLU A 41 2.20 -1.14 15.69
CA GLU A 41 1.91 0.07 16.48
C GLU A 41 3.03 1.11 16.41
N GLU A 42 4.30 0.70 16.55
CA GLU A 42 5.44 1.61 16.43
C GLU A 42 5.56 2.20 15.02
N ALA A 43 5.24 1.43 13.98
CA ALA A 43 5.23 1.89 12.59
C ALA A 43 4.10 2.92 12.35
N LEU A 44 2.91 2.68 12.92
CA LEU A 44 1.80 3.62 12.87
C LEU A 44 2.19 4.97 13.49
N GLU A 45 2.75 4.93 14.70
CA GLU A 45 3.21 6.13 15.40
C GLU A 45 4.28 6.87 14.61
N TYR A 46 5.27 6.14 14.07
CA TYR A 46 6.30 6.74 13.23
C TYR A 46 5.71 7.46 12.02
N CYS A 47 4.81 6.81 11.28
CA CYS A 47 4.22 7.42 10.10
C CYS A 47 3.42 8.68 10.46
N ARG A 48 2.65 8.68 11.55
CA ARG A 48 1.88 9.86 11.99
C ARG A 48 2.74 10.99 12.55
N GLU A 49 3.97 10.70 12.98
CA GLU A 49 4.91 11.71 13.47
C GLU A 49 5.73 12.34 12.33
N HIS A 50 6.11 11.56 11.31
CA HIS A 50 7.05 11.99 10.26
C HIS A 50 6.38 12.19 8.88
N HIS A 51 5.19 11.64 8.69
CA HIS A 51 4.41 11.59 7.46
C HIS A 51 2.91 11.78 7.80
N ASP A 52 1.97 11.32 6.95
CA ASP A 52 0.54 11.43 7.26
C ASP A 52 0.04 10.20 8.06
N ASP A 53 0.11 8.99 7.50
CA ASP A 53 -0.28 7.75 8.19
C ASP A 53 0.38 6.49 7.57
N LEU A 54 0.17 5.31 8.16
CA LEU A 54 0.50 4.03 7.53
C LEU A 54 -0.33 3.85 6.26
N ALA A 55 0.33 3.50 5.15
CA ALA A 55 -0.30 3.46 3.83
C ALA A 55 -1.47 2.47 3.73
N SER A 56 -2.57 2.97 3.18
CA SER A 56 -3.63 2.14 2.60
C SER A 56 -3.23 1.61 1.22
N VAL A 57 -3.96 0.58 0.78
CA VAL A 57 -3.93 0.11 -0.60
C VAL A 57 -5.37 0.04 -1.09
N ALA A 58 -5.87 1.15 -1.63
CA ALA A 58 -7.28 1.32 -2.01
C ALA A 58 -7.55 0.98 -3.48
N SER A 59 -6.52 0.69 -4.29
CA SER A 59 -6.70 0.27 -5.68
C SER A 59 -5.54 -0.59 -6.21
N GLU A 60 -5.77 -1.27 -7.33
CA GLU A 60 -4.72 -2.00 -8.05
C GLU A 60 -3.60 -1.05 -8.53
N THR A 61 -3.94 0.20 -8.89
CA THR A 61 -2.95 1.20 -9.32
C THR A 61 -2.03 1.59 -8.17
N GLU A 62 -2.58 1.82 -6.97
CA GLU A 62 -1.78 2.08 -5.76
C GLU A 62 -0.88 0.89 -5.42
N MET A 63 -1.39 -0.34 -5.50
CA MET A 63 -0.59 -1.54 -5.28
C MET A 63 0.62 -1.61 -6.24
N LEU A 64 0.43 -1.30 -7.53
CA LEU A 64 1.51 -1.27 -8.52
C LEU A 64 2.55 -0.19 -8.21
N LEU A 65 2.10 1.00 -7.77
CA LEU A 65 2.99 2.08 -7.37
C LEU A 65 3.80 1.71 -6.12
N ILE A 66 3.14 1.20 -5.07
CA ILE A 66 3.79 0.67 -3.87
C ILE A 66 4.84 -0.38 -4.25
N GLN A 67 4.48 -1.35 -5.09
CA GLN A 67 5.38 -2.41 -5.49
C GLN A 67 6.62 -1.87 -6.23
N LYS A 68 6.43 -0.89 -7.11
CA LYS A 68 7.53 -0.23 -7.81
C LYS A 68 8.47 0.46 -6.82
N GLU A 69 7.93 1.12 -5.79
CA GLU A 69 8.75 1.73 -4.73
C GLU A 69 9.46 0.67 -3.88
N LEU A 70 8.76 -0.36 -3.38
CA LEU A 70 9.34 -1.45 -2.57
C LEU A 70 10.52 -2.17 -3.24
N ASN A 71 10.55 -2.23 -4.57
CA ASN A 71 11.65 -2.84 -5.33
C ASN A 71 12.94 -2.02 -5.30
N LYS A 72 12.88 -0.74 -4.91
CA LYS A 72 14.06 0.13 -4.77
C LYS A 72 14.76 0.00 -3.43
N TYR A 73 14.10 -0.60 -2.43
CA TYR A 73 14.56 -0.66 -1.04
C TYR A 73 14.84 -2.11 -0.59
N HIS A 74 15.72 -2.25 0.40
CA HIS A 74 16.07 -3.51 1.05
C HIS A 74 15.23 -3.72 2.32
N THR A 75 13.94 -3.92 2.12
CA THR A 75 12.98 -4.19 3.20
C THR A 75 13.00 -5.63 3.70
N THR A 76 12.35 -5.87 4.83
CA THR A 76 11.91 -7.21 5.26
C THR A 76 11.03 -7.90 4.21
N LYS A 77 10.92 -9.23 4.29
CA LYS A 77 10.07 -10.04 3.38
C LYS A 77 8.59 -9.65 3.43
N HIS A 78 8.12 -9.22 4.60
CA HIS A 78 6.79 -8.66 4.79
C HIS A 78 6.94 -7.19 5.17
N VAL A 79 6.03 -6.34 4.72
CA VAL A 79 6.10 -4.89 4.97
C VAL A 79 4.75 -4.41 5.50
N TRP A 80 4.74 -3.69 6.63
CA TRP A 80 3.50 -3.21 7.23
C TRP A 80 2.76 -2.22 6.33
N ILE A 81 1.44 -2.31 6.40
CA ILE A 81 0.46 -1.38 5.81
C ILE A 81 -0.58 -1.02 6.87
N GLY A 82 -1.38 0.01 6.62
CA GLY A 82 -2.38 0.55 7.55
C GLY A 82 -3.59 -0.34 7.80
N LEU A 83 -3.52 -1.64 7.53
CA LEU A 83 -4.66 -2.56 7.60
C LEU A 83 -4.68 -3.34 8.92
N ARG A 84 -5.78 -3.23 9.68
CA ARG A 84 -5.93 -3.87 11.00
C ARG A 84 -7.31 -4.48 11.20
N PHE A 85 -7.36 -5.61 11.89
CA PHE A 85 -8.60 -6.26 12.30
C PHE A 85 -9.13 -5.64 13.60
N LEU A 86 -10.21 -4.87 13.50
CA LEU A 86 -10.89 -4.19 14.60
C LEU A 86 -12.40 -4.39 14.49
N SER A 87 -13.09 -4.51 15.61
CA SER A 87 -14.57 -4.58 15.66
C SER A 87 -15.22 -5.61 14.71
N LYS A 88 -14.56 -6.76 14.51
CA LYS A 88 -14.98 -7.90 13.66
C LYS A 88 -14.77 -7.70 12.15
N ASP A 89 -14.03 -6.69 11.72
CA ASP A 89 -13.66 -6.52 10.32
C ASP A 89 -12.22 -5.99 10.16
N TRP A 90 -11.71 -6.06 8.94
CA TRP A 90 -10.46 -5.42 8.55
C TRP A 90 -10.75 -4.01 8.06
N ILE A 91 -10.06 -3.02 8.64
CA ILE A 91 -10.23 -1.61 8.32
C ILE A 91 -8.88 -0.96 8.08
N TRP A 92 -8.86 0.04 7.19
CA TRP A 92 -7.74 0.95 7.04
C TRP A 92 -7.77 1.99 8.17
N VAL A 93 -6.63 2.22 8.81
CA VAL A 93 -6.54 3.10 9.99
C VAL A 93 -6.50 4.58 9.67
N ASP A 94 -6.30 4.92 8.41
CA ASP A 94 -6.46 6.26 7.83
C ASP A 94 -7.93 6.57 7.46
N GLY A 95 -8.83 5.58 7.56
CA GLY A 95 -10.24 5.71 7.27
C GLY A 95 -10.63 5.50 5.80
N GLN A 96 -9.72 5.05 4.94
CA GLN A 96 -10.04 4.70 3.55
C GLN A 96 -11.08 3.56 3.47
N GLU A 97 -11.88 3.59 2.40
CA GLU A 97 -12.89 2.56 2.14
C GLU A 97 -12.24 1.24 1.70
N MET A 98 -12.85 0.11 2.08
CA MET A 98 -12.37 -1.24 1.76
C MET A 98 -12.94 -1.72 0.41
N ASP A 99 -12.66 -0.99 -0.66
CA ASP A 99 -13.19 -1.27 -2.01
C ASP A 99 -12.31 -2.18 -2.86
N TYR A 100 -11.02 -2.24 -2.52
CA TYR A 100 -10.03 -3.12 -3.13
C TYR A 100 -9.55 -4.10 -2.08
N GLU A 101 -9.37 -5.36 -2.47
CA GLU A 101 -8.79 -6.39 -1.60
C GLU A 101 -7.78 -7.25 -2.37
N ALA A 102 -6.59 -7.46 -1.81
CA ALA A 102 -5.53 -8.26 -2.44
C ALA A 102 -4.94 -9.31 -1.48
N TRP A 103 -5.79 -10.00 -0.72
CA TRP A 103 -5.39 -11.12 0.15
C TRP A 103 -4.70 -12.23 -0.64
N ASP A 104 -3.77 -12.92 0.02
CA ASP A 104 -3.10 -14.08 -0.56
C ASP A 104 -4.03 -15.29 -0.74
N GLU A 105 -3.48 -16.41 -1.23
CA GLU A 105 -4.23 -17.66 -1.45
C GLU A 105 -4.92 -18.21 -0.19
N GLY A 106 -4.48 -17.79 1.01
CA GLY A 106 -5.13 -18.14 2.27
C GLY A 106 -6.42 -17.36 2.55
N GLY A 107 -6.68 -16.28 1.81
CA GLY A 107 -7.88 -15.45 1.89
C GLY A 107 -7.93 -14.52 3.11
N LYS A 108 -8.96 -13.65 3.14
CA LYS A 108 -9.24 -12.71 4.25
C LYS A 108 -9.60 -13.48 5.53
N PRO A 109 -8.84 -13.35 6.62
CA PRO A 109 -9.20 -14.00 7.88
C PRO A 109 -10.43 -13.32 8.50
N LEU A 110 -11.53 -14.06 8.67
CA LEU A 110 -12.75 -13.54 9.31
C LEU A 110 -12.65 -13.43 10.83
N CYS A 111 -11.83 -14.29 11.44
CA CYS A 111 -11.60 -14.35 12.89
C CYS A 111 -10.12 -14.66 13.16
N PRO A 112 -9.20 -13.72 12.89
CA PRO A 112 -7.79 -13.93 13.13
C PRO A 112 -7.50 -14.16 14.61
N GLN A 113 -6.43 -14.91 14.88
CA GLN A 113 -5.91 -15.10 16.23
C GLN A 113 -5.55 -13.75 16.86
N ALA A 114 -5.52 -13.67 18.19
CA ALA A 114 -5.37 -12.41 18.93
C ALA A 114 -4.18 -11.55 18.48
N LYS A 115 -3.05 -12.17 18.15
CA LYS A 115 -1.83 -11.49 17.67
C LYS A 115 -1.82 -11.22 16.17
N MET A 116 -2.57 -11.98 15.37
CA MET A 116 -2.56 -11.94 13.90
C MET A 116 -3.53 -10.89 13.33
N LYS A 117 -3.67 -9.75 14.02
CA LYS A 117 -4.68 -8.73 13.71
C LYS A 117 -4.12 -7.58 12.87
N CYS A 118 -2.87 -7.66 12.45
CA CYS A 118 -2.22 -6.65 11.62
C CYS A 118 -1.94 -7.27 10.25
N ALA A 119 -2.00 -6.49 9.18
CA ALA A 119 -1.72 -6.99 7.84
C ALA A 119 -0.45 -6.37 7.25
N ALA A 120 0.26 -7.19 6.48
CA ALA A 120 1.48 -6.82 5.80
C ALA A 120 1.44 -7.28 4.34
N LEU A 121 2.11 -6.52 3.47
CA LEU A 121 2.40 -6.94 2.11
C LEU A 121 3.49 -8.00 2.11
N GLN A 122 3.31 -9.07 1.35
CA GLN A 122 4.37 -10.02 1.05
C GLN A 122 5.17 -9.55 -0.17
N LYS A 123 6.47 -9.30 0.01
CA LYS A 123 7.38 -8.96 -1.09
C LYS A 123 7.63 -10.21 -1.94
N THR A 124 7.05 -10.22 -3.14
CA THR A 124 7.20 -11.27 -4.14
C THR A 124 8.01 -10.71 -5.31
N GLY A 125 9.30 -11.03 -5.39
CA GLY A 125 10.22 -10.45 -6.38
C GLY A 125 9.68 -10.50 -7.81
N GLY A 126 9.18 -9.36 -8.31
CA GLY A 126 8.62 -9.19 -9.66
C GLY A 126 7.15 -9.62 -9.87
N ARG A 127 6.40 -10.02 -8.83
CA ARG A 127 4.96 -10.33 -8.91
C ARG A 127 4.18 -9.44 -7.96
N LEU A 128 2.92 -9.14 -8.25
CA LEU A 128 2.06 -8.32 -7.38
C LEU A 128 2.07 -8.84 -5.93
N SER A 129 2.36 -7.93 -5.00
CA SER A 129 2.36 -8.24 -3.57
C SER A 129 0.94 -8.55 -3.10
N SER A 130 0.80 -9.54 -2.24
CA SER A 130 -0.47 -9.90 -1.61
C SER A 130 -0.46 -9.58 -0.12
N TRP A 131 -1.65 -9.42 0.44
CA TRP A 131 -1.85 -9.10 1.85
C TRP A 131 -1.91 -10.37 2.67
N ARG A 132 -1.27 -10.34 3.83
CA ARG A 132 -1.33 -11.43 4.79
C ARG A 132 -1.53 -10.87 6.18
N ALA A 133 -2.43 -11.50 6.95
CA ALA A 133 -2.47 -11.29 8.38
C ALA A 133 -1.16 -11.76 9.03
N HIS A 134 -0.68 -11.00 9.99
CA HIS A 134 0.63 -11.15 10.59
C HIS A 134 0.60 -10.76 12.06
N ASP A 135 1.53 -11.33 12.83
CA ASP A 135 1.70 -11.06 14.25
C ASP A 135 2.15 -9.59 14.44
N CYS A 136 1.30 -8.77 15.07
CA CYS A 136 1.50 -7.32 15.26
C CYS A 136 2.81 -6.98 15.99
N GLU A 137 3.31 -7.89 16.83
CA GLU A 137 4.53 -7.72 17.61
C GLU A 137 5.80 -8.00 16.79
N LYS A 138 5.66 -8.43 15.53
CA LYS A 138 6.81 -8.63 14.65
C LYS A 138 7.37 -7.29 14.21
N ARG A 139 8.68 -7.19 14.21
CA ARG A 139 9.38 -6.02 13.69
C ARG A 139 9.55 -6.20 12.18
N LEU A 140 8.94 -5.32 11.40
CA LEU A 140 9.00 -5.32 9.93
C LEU A 140 9.25 -3.88 9.44
N SER A 141 9.82 -3.75 8.25
CA SER A 141 9.78 -2.51 7.48
C SER A 141 8.33 -2.12 7.18
N PHE A 142 8.08 -0.86 6.83
CA PHE A 142 6.72 -0.34 6.69
C PHE A 142 6.60 0.75 5.62
N ILE A 143 5.37 1.08 5.25
CA ILE A 143 5.08 2.07 4.21
C ILE A 143 4.21 3.17 4.82
N CYS A 144 4.69 4.41 4.75
CA CYS A 144 3.91 5.60 5.06
C CYS A 144 3.43 6.25 3.76
N TYR A 145 2.50 7.19 3.85
CA TYR A 145 2.17 8.11 2.76
C TYR A 145 2.26 9.56 3.21
#